data_AF-A0A3L6RIG9-F1
#
_entry.id   AF-A0A3L6RIG9-F1
#
_cell.length_a   1.000
_cell.length_b   1.000
_cell.length_c   1.000
_cell.angle_alpha   90.00
_cell.angle_beta   90.00
_cell.angle_gamma   90.00
#
_symmetry.space_group_name_H-M   'P 1'
#
loop_
_entity.id
_entity.type
_entity.pdbx_description
1 polymer ?
#
loop_
_entity_poly.entity_id
_entity_poly.type
_entity_poly.pdbx_seq_one_letter_code
_entity_poly.pdbx_strand_id
1 'polypeptide(L)'
;MNDCMNSYEKLQKFKIDSMDLKINIIAALVAAGRASEVQTAMKAQKVDLTTKALRDTRSFELAYNSVCSLIEDKKIGKEELMVEDYGEDEIEYELAPVSAQLPYVQQLQGQSQEAMQTYVNMINKKAADPSSLGVATTNLISLKGTKDAADSLKKLDRLIEKSTAPNHLQLVESLDFKLSQRQKEALYSARVLLLLYTNKTDQAHELVSALLGMFRDSVFPVLLQAAVHVKEKKVQKAEEVLSQYAEKHPENSKGVLLALAQIAANANHFQLAADSLSKIPNIQHMPATVATLVALRERLGDSNVAASEQLVKSHGSTEALAGLVVTSACTNLEKAEQYEKKLKPLPGLKGVNVESLERTSATRHVEGPQDMTVDIPEEVKKQKAKKRKRKPRYPKGFDPANPGPPPDPERWLPRRERSNYRPKRKDKRAQVRGAQGAFV
;
A
#
# COMPACT_ATOMS: atom_id res chain seq x y z
N MET A 1 3.63 -15.59 2.22
CA MET A 1 2.60 -15.94 3.23
C MET A 1 2.31 -17.43 3.26
N ASN A 2 2.07 -18.09 2.13
CA ASN A 2 1.82 -19.54 2.09
C ASN A 2 2.94 -20.40 2.73
N ASP A 3 4.21 -20.01 2.59
CA ASP A 3 5.32 -20.72 3.26
C ASP A 3 5.31 -20.59 4.79
N CYS A 4 4.80 -19.47 5.31
CA CYS A 4 4.61 -19.23 6.74
C CYS A 4 3.50 -20.15 7.28
N MET A 5 2.37 -20.21 6.57
CA MET A 5 1.26 -21.12 6.89
C MET A 5 1.69 -22.59 6.87
N ASN A 6 2.41 -23.01 5.82
CA ASN A 6 2.96 -24.36 5.72
C ASN A 6 3.90 -24.71 6.88
N SER A 7 4.59 -23.71 7.44
CA SER A 7 5.46 -23.91 8.60
C SER A 7 4.64 -24.08 9.88
N TYR A 8 3.59 -23.28 10.05
CA TYR A 8 2.68 -23.39 11.18
C TYR A 8 1.81 -24.67 11.16
N GLU A 9 1.33 -25.11 10.00
CA GLU A 9 0.62 -26.39 9.86
C GLU A 9 1.51 -27.58 10.22
N LYS A 10 2.82 -27.52 9.88
CA LYS A 10 3.79 -28.52 10.33
C LYS A 10 4.01 -28.46 11.83
N LEU A 11 4.08 -27.28 12.42
CA LEU A 11 4.22 -27.10 13.87
C LEU A 11 2.99 -27.61 14.63
N GLN A 12 1.80 -27.50 14.06
CA GLN A 12 0.55 -27.99 14.65
C GLN A 12 0.53 -29.52 14.78
N LYS A 13 1.23 -30.26 13.90
CA LYS A 13 1.38 -31.72 13.99
C LYS A 13 2.13 -32.17 15.25
N PHE A 14 2.96 -31.29 15.82
CA PHE A 14 3.71 -31.58 17.04
C PHE A 14 2.89 -31.35 18.33
N LYS A 15 1.61 -30.95 18.23
CA LYS A 15 0.70 -30.71 19.37
C LYS A 15 1.33 -29.84 20.47
N ILE A 16 2.07 -28.81 20.07
CA ILE A 16 2.72 -27.86 20.98
C ILE A 16 1.63 -26.98 21.60
N ASP A 17 1.43 -27.07 22.92
CA ASP A 17 0.48 -26.22 23.64
C ASP A 17 1.16 -24.91 24.06
N SER A 18 1.26 -23.98 23.11
CA SER A 18 1.83 -22.64 23.32
C SER A 18 0.85 -21.58 22.86
N MET A 19 0.53 -20.63 23.74
CA MET A 19 -0.36 -19.51 23.42
C MET A 19 0.23 -18.62 22.33
N ASP A 20 1.54 -18.37 22.35
CA ASP A 20 2.23 -17.58 21.32
C ASP A 20 2.13 -18.25 19.94
N LEU A 21 2.16 -19.58 19.88
CA LEU A 21 1.96 -20.33 18.64
C LEU A 21 0.52 -20.17 18.13
N LYS A 22 -0.47 -20.21 19.02
CA LYS A 22 -1.89 -20.02 18.67
C LYS A 22 -2.15 -18.62 18.11
N ILE A 23 -1.61 -17.57 18.75
CA ILE A 23 -1.68 -16.17 18.29
C ILE A 23 -1.07 -16.04 16.89
N ASN A 24 0.13 -16.58 16.70
CA ASN A 24 0.84 -16.47 15.43
C ASN A 24 0.14 -17.22 14.28
N ILE A 25 -0.54 -18.34 14.56
CA ILE A 25 -1.34 -19.06 13.56
C ILE A 25 -2.54 -18.22 13.12
N ILE A 26 -3.25 -17.62 14.09
CA ILE A 26 -4.41 -16.76 13.80
C ILE A 26 -3.97 -15.52 13.01
N ALA A 27 -2.89 -14.86 13.43
CA ALA A 27 -2.31 -13.72 12.71
C ALA A 27 -1.90 -14.10 11.28
N ALA A 28 -1.33 -15.30 11.08
CA ALA A 28 -0.94 -15.78 9.77
C ALA A 28 -2.13 -16.09 8.85
N LEU A 29 -3.25 -16.59 9.40
CA LEU A 29 -4.51 -16.80 8.67
C LEU A 29 -5.13 -15.47 8.22
N VAL A 30 -5.19 -14.50 9.13
CA VAL A 30 -5.67 -13.14 8.86
C VAL A 30 -4.83 -12.49 7.76
N ALA A 31 -3.52 -12.50 7.92
CA ALA A 31 -2.60 -11.88 6.96
C ALA A 31 -2.51 -12.64 5.62
N ALA A 32 -3.04 -13.87 5.54
CA ALA A 32 -3.21 -14.64 4.31
C ALA A 32 -4.59 -14.45 3.64
N GLY A 33 -5.48 -13.63 4.22
CA GLY A 33 -6.82 -13.40 3.69
C GLY A 33 -7.79 -14.56 3.90
N ARG A 34 -7.48 -15.51 4.79
CA ARG A 34 -8.31 -16.69 5.11
C ARG A 34 -9.16 -16.44 6.35
N ALA A 35 -9.84 -15.30 6.37
CA ALA A 35 -10.62 -14.84 7.52
C ALA A 35 -11.73 -15.82 7.95
N SER A 36 -12.39 -16.45 6.97
CA SER A 36 -13.44 -17.47 7.22
C SER A 36 -12.94 -18.69 8.01
N GLU A 37 -11.64 -18.96 7.98
CA GLU A 37 -11.03 -20.10 8.66
C GLU A 37 -10.57 -19.78 10.08
N VAL A 38 -10.54 -18.49 10.45
CA VAL A 38 -10.05 -18.03 11.76
C VAL A 38 -10.94 -18.53 12.89
N GLN A 39 -12.28 -18.45 12.74
CA GLN A 39 -13.19 -18.98 13.76
C GLN A 39 -13.08 -20.50 13.93
N THR A 40 -12.92 -21.22 12.82
CA THR A 40 -12.72 -22.67 12.84
C THR A 40 -11.38 -23.04 13.49
N ALA A 41 -10.32 -22.28 13.22
CA ALA A 41 -9.01 -22.46 13.82
C ALA A 41 -9.00 -22.15 15.32
N MET A 42 -9.69 -21.09 15.76
CA MET A 42 -9.84 -20.75 17.19
C MET A 42 -10.55 -21.89 17.96
N LYS A 43 -11.66 -22.40 17.41
CA LYS A 43 -12.38 -23.55 17.98
C LYS A 43 -11.50 -24.82 18.02
N ALA A 44 -10.78 -25.12 16.95
CA ALA A 44 -9.92 -26.30 16.86
C ALA A 44 -8.74 -26.25 17.85
N GLN A 45 -8.22 -25.04 18.15
CA GLN A 45 -7.10 -24.84 19.06
C GLN A 45 -7.52 -24.65 20.52
N LYS A 46 -8.83 -24.79 20.83
CA LYS A 46 -9.43 -24.54 22.15
C LYS A 46 -9.00 -23.18 22.71
N VAL A 47 -8.87 -22.20 21.83
CA VAL A 47 -8.67 -20.82 22.24
C VAL A 47 -10.06 -20.32 22.64
N ASP A 48 -10.29 -20.28 23.94
CA ASP A 48 -11.50 -19.74 24.52
C ASP A 48 -11.23 -18.30 24.93
N LEU A 49 -11.99 -17.37 24.37
CA LEU A 49 -11.89 -15.94 24.65
C LEU A 49 -12.66 -15.53 25.91
N THR A 50 -12.95 -16.50 26.80
CA THR A 50 -13.68 -16.20 28.04
C THR A 50 -12.86 -15.31 28.97
N THR A 51 -13.55 -14.40 29.67
CA THR A 51 -13.06 -13.33 30.57
C THR A 51 -11.94 -13.70 31.56
N LYS A 52 -11.73 -14.99 31.84
CA LYS A 52 -10.68 -15.47 32.73
C LYS A 52 -9.30 -15.58 32.05
N ALA A 53 -9.27 -15.73 30.72
CA ALA A 53 -8.04 -15.84 29.92
C ALA A 53 -7.50 -14.46 29.47
N LEU A 54 -8.34 -13.42 29.49
CA LEU A 54 -8.04 -12.05 29.01
C LEU A 54 -7.10 -11.22 29.91
N ARG A 55 -6.74 -11.72 31.12
CA ARG A 55 -5.86 -11.00 32.06
C ARG A 55 -4.38 -10.93 31.64
N ASP A 56 -3.98 -11.63 30.58
CA ASP A 56 -2.60 -11.60 30.07
C ASP A 56 -2.46 -10.63 28.89
N THR A 57 -1.31 -9.95 28.77
CA THR A 57 -1.01 -9.02 27.65
C THR A 57 -1.12 -9.67 26.26
N ARG A 58 -1.07 -11.01 26.22
CA ARG A 58 -1.15 -11.84 25.00
C ARG A 58 -2.57 -12.00 24.45
N SER A 59 -3.58 -11.70 25.25
CA SER A 59 -4.99 -11.79 24.88
C SER A 59 -5.44 -10.64 23.98
N PHE A 60 -4.83 -9.46 24.14
CA PHE A 60 -5.06 -8.29 23.30
C PHE A 60 -4.70 -8.56 21.82
N GLU A 61 -3.56 -9.19 21.57
CA GLU A 61 -3.12 -9.56 20.21
C GLU A 61 -4.09 -10.56 19.57
N LEU A 62 -4.68 -11.46 20.36
CA LEU A 62 -5.62 -12.46 19.88
C LEU A 62 -6.98 -11.83 19.56
N ALA A 63 -7.46 -10.94 20.42
CA ALA A 63 -8.65 -10.12 20.18
C ALA A 63 -8.45 -9.22 18.94
N TYR A 64 -7.30 -8.54 18.82
CA TYR A 64 -6.96 -7.73 17.66
C TYR A 64 -6.98 -8.53 16.35
N ASN A 65 -6.33 -9.70 16.32
CA ASN A 65 -6.31 -10.55 15.13
C ASN A 65 -7.69 -11.15 14.81
N SER A 66 -8.46 -11.54 15.83
CA SER A 66 -9.86 -11.97 15.67
C SER A 66 -10.69 -10.85 15.04
N VAL A 67 -10.58 -9.63 15.57
CA VAL A 67 -11.24 -8.44 15.05
C VAL A 67 -10.79 -8.13 13.62
N CYS A 68 -9.51 -8.27 13.28
CA CYS A 68 -9.01 -8.14 11.91
C CYS A 68 -9.60 -9.19 10.95
N SER A 69 -9.87 -10.42 11.42
CA SER A 69 -10.61 -11.42 10.64
C SER A 69 -12.09 -11.06 10.46
N LEU A 70 -12.63 -10.22 11.34
CA LEU A 70 -14.03 -9.86 11.44
C LEU A 70 -14.30 -8.42 10.99
N ILE A 71 -13.38 -7.77 10.28
CA ILE A 71 -13.65 -6.47 9.64
C ILE A 71 -14.78 -6.56 8.60
N GLU A 72 -15.24 -7.77 8.23
CA GLU A 72 -16.49 -8.00 7.51
C GLU A 72 -17.76 -8.03 8.39
N ASP A 73 -17.67 -8.28 9.72
CA ASP A 73 -18.81 -8.37 10.64
C ASP A 73 -18.53 -7.63 11.98
N LYS A 74 -18.94 -6.35 12.04
CA LYS A 74 -18.74 -5.39 13.15
C LYS A 74 -19.25 -5.82 14.54
N LYS A 75 -19.92 -6.97 14.67
CA LYS A 75 -20.74 -7.30 15.84
C LYS A 75 -19.94 -7.84 17.03
N ILE A 76 -18.86 -8.57 16.77
CA ILE A 76 -18.26 -9.43 17.81
C ILE A 76 -17.32 -8.66 18.75
N GLY A 77 -16.56 -7.67 18.27
CA GLY A 77 -15.64 -6.90 19.14
C GLY A 77 -16.34 -6.00 20.17
N LYS A 78 -17.57 -5.57 19.87
CA LYS A 78 -18.38 -4.75 20.80
C LYS A 78 -19.02 -5.61 21.89
N GLU A 79 -19.52 -6.80 21.52
CA GLU A 79 -20.11 -7.74 22.48
C GLU A 79 -19.08 -8.23 23.52
N GLU A 80 -17.81 -8.35 23.14
CA GLU A 80 -16.74 -8.87 24.01
C GLU A 80 -16.25 -7.86 25.06
N LEU A 81 -16.16 -6.57 24.70
CA LEU A 81 -15.79 -5.50 25.64
C LEU A 81 -16.93 -5.11 26.59
N MET A 82 -18.19 -5.31 26.17
CA MET A 82 -19.36 -5.12 27.05
C MET A 82 -19.44 -6.18 28.16
N VAL A 83 -18.72 -7.29 28.03
CA VAL A 83 -18.66 -8.36 29.04
C VAL A 83 -17.67 -8.02 30.17
N GLU A 84 -16.83 -7.01 30.00
CA GLU A 84 -15.83 -6.57 30.99
C GLU A 84 -16.25 -5.32 31.79
N ASP A 85 -17.56 -5.00 31.85
CA ASP A 85 -18.14 -3.82 32.53
C ASP A 85 -17.55 -2.47 32.10
N TYR A 86 -16.91 -2.40 30.93
CA TYR A 86 -16.44 -1.12 30.36
C TYR A 86 -17.62 -0.21 30.05
N GLY A 87 -17.45 1.08 30.32
CA GLY A 87 -18.38 2.10 29.86
C GLY A 87 -18.39 2.16 28.33
N GLU A 88 -19.53 2.49 27.71
CA GLU A 88 -19.64 2.57 26.25
C GLU A 88 -18.55 3.43 25.60
N ASP A 89 -18.15 4.52 26.26
CA ASP A 89 -17.08 5.42 25.81
C ASP A 89 -15.69 4.77 25.85
N GLU A 90 -15.42 3.92 26.85
CA GLU A 90 -14.13 3.20 26.97
C GLU A 90 -14.03 2.09 25.90
N ILE A 91 -15.15 1.40 25.64
CA ILE A 91 -15.25 0.43 24.54
C ILE A 91 -14.97 1.12 23.19
N GLU A 92 -15.59 2.29 22.96
CA GLU A 92 -15.36 3.06 21.74
C GLU A 92 -13.92 3.57 21.62
N TYR A 93 -13.29 3.94 22.74
CA TYR A 93 -11.88 4.33 22.78
C TYR A 93 -10.95 3.18 22.37
N GLU A 94 -11.13 1.99 22.96
CA GLU A 94 -10.30 0.81 22.69
C GLU A 94 -10.50 0.28 21.25
N LEU A 95 -11.73 0.32 20.73
CA LEU A 95 -12.03 -0.10 19.36
C LEU A 95 -11.70 0.96 18.30
N ALA A 96 -11.27 2.16 18.68
CA ALA A 96 -11.06 3.27 17.75
C ALA A 96 -10.08 2.95 16.61
N PRO A 97 -8.92 2.30 16.84
CA PRO A 97 -7.97 2.01 15.77
C PRO A 97 -8.55 1.08 14.70
N VAL A 98 -9.33 0.07 15.11
CA VAL A 98 -10.00 -0.86 14.20
C VAL A 98 -11.16 -0.16 13.50
N SER A 99 -11.95 0.60 14.24
CA SER A 99 -13.11 1.33 13.73
C SER A 99 -12.71 2.34 12.65
N ALA A 100 -11.49 2.90 12.71
CA ALA A 100 -10.94 3.77 11.66
C ALA A 100 -10.52 3.01 10.37
N GLN A 101 -10.20 1.72 10.45
CA GLN A 101 -9.77 0.92 9.30
C GLN A 101 -10.93 0.43 8.44
N LEU A 102 -12.05 0.12 9.08
CA LEU A 102 -13.26 -0.30 8.38
C LEU A 102 -13.71 0.66 7.26
N PRO A 103 -13.91 1.97 7.49
CA PRO A 103 -14.30 2.89 6.42
C PRO A 103 -13.20 3.06 5.36
N TYR A 104 -11.94 2.79 5.70
CA TYR A 104 -10.87 2.71 4.69
C TYR A 104 -11.07 1.51 3.74
N VAL A 105 -11.44 0.34 4.28
CA VAL A 105 -11.77 -0.83 3.45
C VAL A 105 -13.01 -0.56 2.59
N GLN A 106 -14.07 0.02 3.17
CA GLN A 106 -15.27 0.42 2.43
C GLN A 106 -14.94 1.38 1.27
N GLN A 107 -14.04 2.33 1.51
CA GLN A 107 -13.53 3.24 0.48
C GLN A 107 -12.84 2.47 -0.65
N LEU A 108 -11.98 1.50 -0.34
CA LEU A 108 -11.30 0.67 -1.36
C LEU A 108 -12.28 -0.21 -2.15
N GLN A 109 -13.41 -0.59 -1.56
CA GLN A 109 -14.49 -1.33 -2.22
C GLN A 109 -15.43 -0.43 -3.05
N GLY A 110 -15.18 0.88 -3.10
CA GLY A 110 -16.01 1.84 -3.84
C GLY A 110 -17.24 2.35 -3.08
N GLN A 111 -17.48 1.89 -1.84
CA GLN A 111 -18.58 2.31 -0.97
C GLN A 111 -18.30 3.67 -0.31
N SER A 112 -18.03 4.69 -1.13
CA SER A 112 -17.50 5.97 -0.68
C SER A 112 -18.44 6.76 0.25
N GLN A 113 -19.76 6.65 0.05
CA GLN A 113 -20.75 7.37 0.87
C GLN A 113 -20.87 6.77 2.29
N GLU A 114 -20.91 5.44 2.39
CA GLU A 114 -20.96 4.74 3.67
C GLU A 114 -19.69 4.94 4.49
N ALA A 115 -18.53 4.88 3.81
CA ALA A 115 -17.24 5.20 4.41
C ALA A 115 -17.23 6.63 4.97
N MET A 116 -17.72 7.61 4.19
CA MET A 116 -17.79 9.00 4.60
C MET A 116 -18.67 9.19 5.84
N GLN A 117 -19.86 8.58 5.86
CA GLN A 117 -20.76 8.65 7.02
C GLN A 117 -20.12 8.03 8.27
N THR A 118 -19.44 6.90 8.10
CA THR A 118 -18.76 6.21 9.21
C THR A 118 -17.63 7.07 9.80
N TYR A 119 -16.80 7.69 8.96
CA TYR A 119 -15.78 8.64 9.43
C TYR A 119 -16.39 9.85 10.13
N VAL A 120 -17.45 10.45 9.58
CA VAL A 120 -18.13 11.60 10.19
C VAL A 120 -18.68 11.25 11.57
N ASN A 121 -19.33 10.09 11.70
CA ASN A 121 -19.85 9.61 12.98
C ASN A 121 -18.74 9.44 14.02
N MET A 122 -17.63 8.79 13.63
CA MET A 122 -16.47 8.59 14.51
C MET A 122 -15.87 9.92 14.98
N ILE A 123 -15.69 10.89 14.08
CA ILE A 123 -15.10 12.19 14.39
C ILE A 123 -16.03 13.03 15.29
N ASN A 124 -17.34 12.97 15.06
CA ASN A 124 -18.31 13.75 15.82
C ASN A 124 -18.50 13.24 17.25
N LYS A 125 -18.42 11.92 17.47
CA LYS A 125 -18.54 11.31 18.80
C LYS A 125 -17.39 11.69 19.74
N LYS A 126 -16.18 11.90 19.20
CA LYS A 126 -14.97 12.27 19.98
C LYS A 126 -14.58 11.32 21.12
N ALA A 127 -15.16 10.12 21.18
CA ALA A 127 -14.82 9.08 22.15
C ALA A 127 -13.53 8.31 21.77
N ALA A 128 -13.10 8.41 20.50
CA ALA A 128 -11.91 7.75 20.00
C ALA A 128 -10.60 8.43 20.44
N ASP A 129 -9.52 7.65 20.48
CA ASP A 129 -8.20 8.19 20.78
C ASP A 129 -7.73 9.23 19.74
N PRO A 130 -6.87 10.21 20.12
CA PRO A 130 -6.45 11.28 19.22
C PRO A 130 -5.81 10.79 17.92
N SER A 131 -5.04 9.70 17.95
CA SER A 131 -4.35 9.20 16.76
C SER A 131 -5.31 8.60 15.74
N SER A 132 -6.29 7.82 16.22
CA SER A 132 -7.37 7.30 15.37
C SER A 132 -8.25 8.41 14.81
N LEU A 133 -8.57 9.44 15.60
CA LEU A 133 -9.29 10.63 15.11
C LEU A 133 -8.49 11.41 14.05
N GLY A 134 -7.17 11.55 14.22
CA GLY A 134 -6.30 12.20 13.24
C GLY A 134 -6.24 11.44 11.91
N VAL A 135 -6.12 10.10 11.96
CA VAL A 135 -6.15 9.23 10.78
C VAL A 135 -7.52 9.28 10.10
N ALA A 136 -8.60 9.12 10.86
CA ALA A 136 -9.97 9.21 10.35
C ALA A 136 -10.26 10.56 9.68
N THR A 137 -9.79 11.66 10.29
CA THR A 137 -9.92 13.00 9.72
C THR A 137 -9.18 13.13 8.39
N THR A 138 -7.94 12.65 8.34
CA THR A 138 -7.12 12.69 7.10
C THR A 138 -7.76 11.86 5.98
N ASN A 139 -8.25 10.66 6.28
CA ASN A 139 -8.92 9.80 5.31
C ASN A 139 -10.25 10.40 4.82
N LEU A 140 -11.06 10.96 5.73
CA LEU A 140 -12.30 11.66 5.37
C LEU A 140 -12.03 12.83 4.40
N ILE A 141 -10.97 13.60 4.64
CA ILE A 141 -10.57 14.70 3.76
C ILE A 141 -10.17 14.17 2.38
N SER A 142 -9.42 13.06 2.33
CA SER A 142 -9.08 12.42 1.06
C SER A 142 -10.33 11.98 0.28
N LEU A 143 -11.38 11.51 0.96
CA LEU A 143 -12.67 11.14 0.33
C LEU A 143 -13.47 12.34 -0.15
N LYS A 144 -13.48 13.44 0.62
CA LYS A 144 -14.17 14.68 0.23
C LYS A 144 -13.51 15.40 -0.95
N GLY A 145 -12.20 15.25 -1.09
CA GLY A 145 -11.42 15.91 -2.13
C GLY A 145 -11.50 17.44 -2.01
N THR A 146 -12.06 18.09 -3.04
CA THR A 146 -12.22 19.55 -3.08
C THR A 146 -13.49 20.06 -2.39
N LYS A 147 -14.44 19.18 -2.06
CA LYS A 147 -15.68 19.54 -1.36
C LYS A 147 -15.36 20.02 0.05
N ASP A 148 -15.92 21.16 0.44
CA ASP A 148 -15.68 21.79 1.74
C ASP A 148 -14.19 21.99 2.08
N ALA A 149 -13.34 22.30 1.09
CA ALA A 149 -11.89 22.39 1.29
C ALA A 149 -11.50 23.35 2.43
N ALA A 150 -12.24 24.47 2.60
CA ALA A 150 -11.99 25.42 3.68
C ALA A 150 -12.32 24.86 5.09
N ASP A 151 -13.38 24.06 5.23
CA ASP A 151 -13.73 23.39 6.49
C ASP A 151 -12.74 22.26 6.79
N SER A 152 -12.38 21.49 5.77
CA SER A 152 -11.37 20.43 5.85
C SER A 152 -10.01 20.98 6.28
N LEU A 153 -9.62 22.15 5.75
CA LEU A 153 -8.38 22.83 6.14
C LEU A 153 -8.42 23.25 7.61
N LYS A 154 -9.53 23.86 8.06
CA LYS A 154 -9.71 24.22 9.48
C LYS A 154 -9.64 23.00 10.41
N LYS A 155 -10.13 21.83 9.97
CA LYS A 155 -10.04 20.58 10.73
C LYS A 155 -8.59 20.09 10.84
N LEU A 156 -7.81 20.11 9.75
CA LEU A 156 -6.38 19.76 9.82
C LEU A 156 -5.55 20.76 10.62
N ASP A 157 -5.83 22.06 10.52
CA ASP A 157 -5.08 23.08 11.26
C ASP A 157 -5.24 22.92 12.79
N ARG A 158 -6.29 22.23 13.28
CA ARG A 158 -6.44 21.88 14.70
C ARG A 158 -5.51 20.75 15.16
N LEU A 159 -4.97 19.96 14.23
CA LEU A 159 -4.05 18.86 14.51
C LEU A 159 -2.57 19.31 14.51
N ILE A 160 -2.33 20.58 14.18
CA ILE A 160 -1.00 21.18 14.08
C ILE A 160 -0.81 22.17 15.23
N GLU A 161 0.37 22.16 15.84
CA GLU A 161 0.69 23.13 16.88
C GLU A 161 0.80 24.54 16.29
N LYS A 162 0.17 25.50 16.96
CA LYS A 162 0.34 26.91 16.61
C LYS A 162 1.69 27.37 17.14
N SER A 163 2.67 27.47 16.25
CA SER A 163 3.97 28.04 16.58
C SER A 163 4.14 29.42 15.94
N THR A 164 4.77 30.33 16.68
CA THR A 164 5.21 31.63 16.19
C THR A 164 6.59 31.56 15.53
N ALA A 165 7.28 30.42 15.61
CA ALA A 165 8.56 30.22 14.95
C ALA A 165 8.35 29.89 13.46
N PRO A 166 9.02 30.60 12.53
CA PRO A 166 8.94 30.29 11.11
C PRO A 166 9.43 28.85 10.84
N ASN A 167 8.75 28.14 9.93
CA ASN A 167 9.05 26.75 9.56
C ASN A 167 8.97 25.70 10.68
N HIS A 168 8.40 26.00 11.85
CA HIS A 168 8.16 24.97 12.86
C HIS A 168 6.90 24.17 12.53
N LEU A 169 7.09 23.04 11.85
CA LEU A 169 6.03 22.09 11.51
C LEU A 169 6.01 20.95 12.52
N GLN A 170 5.15 21.09 13.52
CA GLN A 170 4.95 20.05 14.52
C GLN A 170 3.45 19.75 14.67
N LEU A 171 3.12 18.47 14.70
CA LEU A 171 1.77 18.04 15.09
C LEU A 171 1.60 18.25 16.59
N VAL A 172 0.36 18.34 17.05
CA VAL A 172 0.06 18.34 18.49
C VAL A 172 0.80 17.15 19.13
N GLU A 173 1.48 17.38 20.26
CA GLU A 173 2.34 16.39 20.94
C GLU A 173 1.71 14.98 21.00
N SER A 174 0.42 14.89 21.31
CA SER A 174 -0.34 13.62 21.38
C SER A 174 -0.37 12.80 20.08
N LEU A 175 -0.22 13.46 18.93
CA LEU A 175 -0.17 12.85 17.61
C LEU A 175 1.26 12.59 17.16
N ASP A 176 2.20 13.47 17.54
CA ASP A 176 3.56 13.41 17.03
C ASP A 176 4.29 12.12 17.44
N PHE A 177 4.08 11.62 18.66
CA PHE A 177 4.68 10.34 19.08
C PHE A 177 3.89 9.10 18.62
N LYS A 178 2.59 9.24 18.31
CA LYS A 178 1.71 8.10 17.96
C LYS A 178 1.66 7.81 16.46
N LEU A 179 1.75 8.83 15.62
CA LEU A 179 1.65 8.67 14.18
C LEU A 179 2.97 8.21 13.57
N SER A 180 2.88 7.22 12.69
CA SER A 180 4.01 6.78 11.88
C SER A 180 4.45 7.87 10.89
N GLN A 181 5.70 7.80 10.42
CA GLN A 181 6.24 8.76 9.45
C GLN A 181 5.36 8.88 8.19
N ARG A 182 4.81 7.76 7.70
CA ARG A 182 3.89 7.76 6.55
C ARG A 182 2.56 8.45 6.85
N GLN A 183 2.00 8.28 8.05
CA GLN A 183 0.77 8.97 8.44
C GLN A 183 0.99 10.47 8.60
N LYS A 184 2.13 10.87 9.19
CA LYS A 184 2.53 12.29 9.26
C LYS A 184 2.66 12.90 7.87
N GLU A 185 3.35 12.19 6.96
CA GLU A 185 3.51 12.61 5.57
C GLU A 185 2.16 12.79 4.87
N ALA A 186 1.26 11.82 5.01
CA ALA A 186 -0.08 11.89 4.41
C ALA A 186 -0.89 13.08 4.94
N LEU A 187 -0.83 13.34 6.26
CA LEU A 187 -1.51 14.46 6.89
C LEU A 187 -0.99 15.80 6.37
N TYR A 188 0.33 16.01 6.37
CA TYR A 188 0.92 17.23 5.83
C TYR A 188 0.66 17.40 4.33
N SER A 189 0.72 16.31 3.57
CA SER A 189 0.40 16.32 2.14
C SER A 189 -1.05 16.73 1.89
N ALA A 190 -1.99 16.19 2.66
CA ALA A 190 -3.40 16.60 2.59
C ALA A 190 -3.58 18.09 2.89
N ARG A 191 -2.83 18.63 3.86
CA ARG A 191 -2.83 20.08 4.15
C ARG A 191 -2.31 20.91 2.98
N VAL A 192 -1.20 20.53 2.34
CA VAL A 192 -0.69 21.23 1.14
C VAL A 192 -1.76 21.24 0.05
N LEU A 193 -2.38 20.10 -0.25
CA LEU A 193 -3.42 20.01 -1.28
C LEU A 193 -4.61 20.93 -0.98
N LEU A 194 -5.07 20.98 0.27
CA LEU A 194 -6.15 21.88 0.69
C LEU A 194 -5.76 23.36 0.62
N LEU A 195 -4.51 23.71 0.94
CA LEU A 195 -4.00 25.08 0.74
C LEU A 195 -4.02 25.47 -0.74
N LEU A 196 -3.63 24.55 -1.63
CA LEU A 196 -3.71 24.76 -3.09
C LEU A 196 -5.16 24.90 -3.59
N TYR A 197 -6.10 24.12 -3.06
CA TYR A 197 -7.52 24.22 -3.40
C TYR A 197 -8.17 25.51 -2.87
N THR A 198 -7.69 26.03 -1.74
CA THR A 198 -8.17 27.29 -1.15
C THR A 198 -7.37 28.52 -1.60
N ASN A 199 -6.52 28.37 -2.63
CA ASN A 199 -5.68 29.42 -3.21
C ASN A 199 -4.72 30.11 -2.21
N LYS A 200 -4.32 29.42 -1.14
CA LYS A 200 -3.30 29.88 -0.18
C LYS A 200 -1.91 29.39 -0.60
N THR A 201 -1.45 29.82 -1.77
CA THR A 201 -0.22 29.32 -2.42
C THR A 201 1.05 29.60 -1.61
N ASP A 202 1.15 30.76 -0.95
CA ASP A 202 2.34 31.12 -0.19
C ASP A 202 2.56 30.18 1.01
N GLN A 203 1.47 29.88 1.73
CA GLN A 203 1.49 28.90 2.83
C GLN A 203 1.79 27.48 2.33
N ALA A 204 1.27 27.12 1.15
CA ALA A 204 1.58 25.83 0.53
C ALA A 204 3.07 25.73 0.16
N HIS A 205 3.65 26.80 -0.37
CA HIS A 205 5.07 26.85 -0.75
C HIS A 205 5.99 26.72 0.47
N GLU A 206 5.71 27.45 1.54
CA GLU A 206 6.44 27.37 2.82
C GLU A 206 6.36 25.95 3.40
N LEU A 207 5.14 25.39 3.47
CA LEU A 207 4.91 24.04 3.99
C LEU A 207 5.69 22.99 3.19
N VAL A 208 5.61 23.01 1.85
CA VAL A 208 6.32 22.05 1.00
C VAL A 208 7.84 22.17 1.16
N SER A 209 8.38 23.38 1.28
CA SER A 209 9.81 23.62 1.48
C SER A 209 10.33 22.91 2.73
N ALA A 210 9.54 22.93 3.80
CA ALA A 210 9.89 22.20 5.02
C ALA A 210 9.67 20.68 4.89
N LEU A 211 8.65 20.21 4.16
CA LEU A 211 8.44 18.78 3.90
C LEU A 211 9.59 18.12 3.13
N LEU A 212 10.22 18.83 2.20
CA LEU A 212 11.41 18.34 1.48
C LEU A 212 12.58 18.06 2.44
N GLY A 213 12.71 18.84 3.52
CA GLY A 213 13.71 18.61 4.56
C GLY A 213 13.38 17.43 5.46
N MET A 214 12.09 17.23 5.77
CA MET A 214 11.57 16.21 6.70
C MET A 214 11.45 14.81 6.08
N PHE A 215 11.12 14.70 4.79
CA PHE A 215 10.79 13.44 4.11
C PHE A 215 11.68 13.22 2.88
N ARG A 216 13.01 13.17 3.10
CA ARG A 216 14.02 13.14 2.01
C ARG A 216 13.93 11.91 1.10
N ASP A 217 13.51 10.78 1.65
CA ASP A 217 13.41 9.51 0.90
C ASP A 217 12.08 9.37 0.14
N SER A 218 11.17 10.35 0.27
CA SER A 218 9.86 10.30 -0.36
C SER A 218 9.78 11.16 -1.62
N VAL A 219 9.01 10.64 -2.58
CA VAL A 219 8.68 11.32 -3.83
C VAL A 219 7.56 12.36 -3.64
N PHE A 220 6.70 12.19 -2.64
CA PHE A 220 5.51 13.02 -2.46
C PHE A 220 5.80 14.51 -2.26
N PRO A 221 6.75 14.94 -1.41
CA PRO A 221 7.07 16.36 -1.25
C PRO A 221 7.51 17.02 -2.57
N VAL A 222 8.22 16.28 -3.44
CA VAL A 222 8.67 16.76 -4.75
C VAL A 222 7.50 16.93 -5.71
N LEU A 223 6.55 15.97 -5.72
CA LEU A 223 5.31 16.09 -6.49
C LEU A 223 4.47 17.29 -6.02
N LEU A 224 4.41 17.53 -4.71
CA LEU A 224 3.72 18.69 -4.13
C LEU A 224 4.43 20.01 -4.51
N GLN A 225 5.76 20.03 -4.54
CA GLN A 225 6.53 21.19 -5.00
C GLN A 225 6.22 21.53 -6.45
N ALA A 226 6.17 20.52 -7.32
CA ALA A 226 5.75 20.70 -8.70
C ALA A 226 4.31 21.21 -8.80
N ALA A 227 3.38 20.66 -8.00
CA ALA A 227 1.99 21.12 -7.96
C ALA A 227 1.85 22.58 -7.53
N VAL A 228 2.64 23.03 -6.54
CA VAL A 228 2.72 24.45 -6.14
C VAL A 228 3.19 25.30 -7.33
N HIS A 229 4.28 24.94 -8.00
CA HIS A 229 4.78 25.70 -9.14
C HIS A 229 3.81 25.76 -10.32
N VAL A 230 3.09 24.66 -10.61
CA VAL A 230 2.02 24.65 -11.61
C VAL A 230 0.89 25.61 -11.21
N LYS A 231 0.48 25.60 -9.93
CA LYS A 231 -0.55 26.53 -9.42
C LYS A 231 -0.10 28.00 -9.53
N GLU A 232 1.18 28.27 -9.34
CA GLU A 232 1.81 29.58 -9.55
C GLU A 232 2.02 29.97 -11.02
N LYS A 233 1.60 29.13 -11.97
CA LYS A 233 1.85 29.28 -13.42
C LYS A 233 3.34 29.23 -13.82
N LYS A 234 4.20 28.68 -12.96
CA LYS A 234 5.65 28.50 -13.19
C LYS A 234 5.93 27.08 -13.69
N VAL A 235 5.33 26.69 -14.82
CA VAL A 235 5.40 25.32 -15.36
C VAL A 235 6.84 24.85 -15.57
N GLN A 236 7.70 25.70 -16.15
CA GLN A 236 9.11 25.37 -16.41
C GLN A 236 9.87 24.99 -15.14
N LYS A 237 9.59 25.67 -14.01
CA LYS A 237 10.20 25.32 -12.72
C LYS A 237 9.70 23.97 -12.20
N ALA A 238 8.42 23.66 -12.40
CA ALA A 238 7.87 22.36 -12.05
C ALA A 238 8.54 21.23 -12.84
N GLU A 239 8.73 21.44 -14.15
CA GLU A 239 9.41 20.49 -15.03
C GLU A 239 10.87 20.28 -14.64
N GLU A 240 11.58 21.36 -14.32
CA GLU A 240 12.97 21.33 -13.86
C GLU A 240 13.13 20.53 -12.56
N VAL A 241 12.30 20.83 -11.55
CA VAL A 241 12.32 20.12 -10.24
C VAL A 241 12.10 18.62 -10.42
N LEU A 242 11.10 18.23 -11.22
CA LEU A 242 10.79 16.81 -11.46
C LEU A 242 11.90 16.12 -12.26
N SER A 243 12.46 16.80 -13.28
CA SER A 243 13.56 16.25 -14.09
C SER A 243 14.81 16.01 -13.26
N GLN A 244 15.22 17.01 -12.46
CA GLN A 244 16.37 16.89 -11.57
C GLN A 244 16.22 15.76 -10.55
N TYR A 245 15.01 15.55 -10.01
CA TYR A 245 14.76 14.44 -9.10
C TYR A 245 14.85 13.09 -9.80
N ALA A 246 14.26 12.97 -11.00
CA ALA A 246 14.29 11.73 -11.78
C ALA A 246 15.72 11.32 -12.18
N GLU A 247 16.59 12.28 -12.47
CA GLU A 247 18.00 12.03 -12.77
C GLU A 247 18.80 11.59 -11.53
N LYS A 248 18.52 12.18 -10.37
CA LYS A 248 19.18 11.83 -9.11
C LYS A 248 18.71 10.49 -8.52
N HIS A 249 17.47 10.09 -8.80
CA HIS A 249 16.84 8.89 -8.24
C HIS A 249 16.17 8.00 -9.30
N PRO A 250 16.95 7.40 -10.24
CA PRO A 250 16.38 6.61 -11.34
C PRO A 250 15.44 5.49 -10.87
N GLU A 251 15.77 4.82 -9.76
CA GLU A 251 15.02 3.70 -9.19
C GLU A 251 13.64 4.07 -8.62
N ASN A 252 13.45 5.34 -8.21
CA ASN A 252 12.20 5.83 -7.61
C ASN A 252 11.54 6.95 -8.45
N SER A 253 11.89 7.03 -9.74
CA SER A 253 11.50 8.12 -10.63
C SER A 253 10.17 7.89 -11.36
N LYS A 254 9.58 6.68 -11.32
CA LYS A 254 8.40 6.33 -12.13
C LYS A 254 7.24 7.32 -11.94
N GLY A 255 6.85 7.61 -10.70
CA GLY A 255 5.75 8.54 -10.41
C GLY A 255 6.07 9.98 -10.84
N VAL A 256 7.33 10.39 -10.70
CA VAL A 256 7.83 11.71 -11.09
C VAL A 256 7.82 11.89 -12.60
N LEU A 257 8.27 10.89 -13.36
CA LEU A 257 8.28 10.89 -14.83
C LEU A 257 6.86 10.93 -15.40
N LEU A 258 5.91 10.23 -14.77
CA LEU A 258 4.49 10.32 -15.15
C LEU A 258 3.91 11.71 -14.89
N ALA A 259 4.20 12.30 -13.73
CA ALA A 259 3.77 13.66 -13.41
C ALA A 259 4.40 14.70 -14.36
N LEU A 260 5.70 14.56 -14.66
CA LEU A 260 6.43 15.39 -15.61
C LEU A 260 5.80 15.30 -17.01
N ALA A 261 5.54 14.08 -17.48
CA ALA A 261 4.88 13.87 -18.77
C ALA A 261 3.50 14.53 -18.85
N GLN A 262 2.70 14.41 -17.78
CA GLN A 262 1.37 15.03 -17.72
C GLN A 262 1.45 16.56 -17.70
N ILE A 263 2.36 17.14 -16.93
CA ILE A 263 2.56 18.60 -16.84
C ILE A 263 3.04 19.14 -18.20
N ALA A 264 4.05 18.51 -18.79
CA ALA A 264 4.60 18.89 -20.08
C ALA A 264 3.56 18.79 -21.21
N ALA A 265 2.76 17.72 -21.22
CA ALA A 265 1.68 17.56 -22.21
C ALA A 265 0.62 18.67 -22.06
N ASN A 266 0.22 19.01 -20.84
CA ASN A 266 -0.73 20.09 -20.58
C ASN A 266 -0.18 21.48 -20.96
N ALA A 267 1.15 21.64 -20.93
CA ALA A 267 1.85 22.84 -21.35
C ALA A 267 2.19 22.88 -22.86
N ASN A 268 1.77 21.87 -23.63
CA ASN A 268 2.14 21.66 -25.03
C ASN A 268 3.64 21.44 -25.29
N HIS A 269 4.42 21.10 -24.26
CA HIS A 269 5.82 20.67 -24.38
C HIS A 269 5.87 19.17 -24.75
N PHE A 270 5.32 18.81 -25.91
CA PHE A 270 5.10 17.41 -26.31
C PHE A 270 6.37 16.57 -26.39
N GLN A 271 7.51 17.19 -26.73
CA GLN A 271 8.81 16.51 -26.79
C GLN A 271 9.24 16.04 -25.41
N LEU A 272 9.22 16.94 -24.42
CA LEU A 272 9.55 16.59 -23.04
C LEU A 272 8.59 15.54 -22.46
N ALA A 273 7.30 15.63 -22.82
CA ALA A 273 6.31 14.65 -22.40
C ALA A 273 6.63 13.23 -22.95
N ALA A 274 6.94 13.15 -24.25
CA ALA A 274 7.29 11.87 -24.89
C ALA A 274 8.59 11.30 -24.33
N ASP A 275 9.62 12.12 -24.17
CA ASP A 275 10.92 11.70 -23.62
C ASP A 275 10.76 11.17 -22.19
N SER A 276 9.97 11.85 -21.36
CA SER A 276 9.71 11.45 -19.98
C SER A 276 9.00 10.09 -19.89
N LEU A 277 8.00 9.84 -20.74
CA LEU A 277 7.30 8.55 -20.81
C LEU A 277 8.22 7.42 -21.29
N SER A 278 9.09 7.71 -22.27
CA SER A 278 10.03 6.72 -22.82
C SER A 278 11.08 6.26 -21.81
N LYS A 279 11.39 7.08 -20.80
CA LYS A 279 12.33 6.75 -19.71
C LYS A 279 11.76 5.75 -18.70
N ILE A 280 10.48 5.33 -18.81
CA ILE A 280 9.85 4.42 -17.84
C ILE A 280 9.87 2.97 -18.37
N PRO A 281 10.86 2.14 -17.97
CA PRO A 281 11.08 0.82 -18.57
C PRO A 281 9.90 -0.15 -18.39
N ASN A 282 9.17 -0.03 -17.28
CA ASN A 282 8.09 -0.96 -16.94
C ASN A 282 6.83 -0.79 -17.79
N ILE A 283 6.63 0.37 -18.41
CA ILE A 283 5.40 0.68 -19.15
C ILE A 283 5.66 1.06 -20.61
N GLN A 284 6.92 1.27 -21.00
CA GLN A 284 7.29 1.73 -22.36
C GLN A 284 6.70 0.89 -23.50
N HIS A 285 6.38 -0.39 -23.25
CA HIS A 285 5.78 -1.31 -24.24
C HIS A 285 4.28 -1.52 -24.09
N MET A 286 3.64 -0.94 -23.07
CA MET A 286 2.20 -1.09 -22.89
C MET A 286 1.47 -0.39 -24.04
N PRO A 287 0.42 -0.99 -24.63
CA PRO A 287 -0.29 -0.40 -25.78
C PRO A 287 -0.73 1.04 -25.53
N ALA A 288 -1.23 1.35 -24.32
CA ALA A 288 -1.62 2.70 -23.92
C ALA A 288 -0.46 3.69 -23.93
N THR A 289 0.73 3.29 -23.47
CA THR A 289 1.92 4.13 -23.49
C THR A 289 2.42 4.36 -24.90
N VAL A 290 2.47 3.32 -25.74
CA VAL A 290 2.87 3.44 -27.16
C VAL A 290 1.90 4.35 -27.91
N ALA A 291 0.59 4.17 -27.72
CA ALA A 291 -0.45 5.01 -28.28
C ALA A 291 -0.29 6.48 -27.88
N THR A 292 -0.02 6.75 -26.59
CA THR A 292 0.21 8.10 -26.07
C THR A 292 1.48 8.72 -26.66
N LEU A 293 2.57 7.96 -26.76
CA LEU A 293 3.83 8.42 -27.37
C LEU A 293 3.66 8.76 -28.85
N VAL A 294 2.91 7.95 -29.60
CA VAL A 294 2.58 8.23 -31.00
C VAL A 294 1.79 9.52 -31.11
N ALA A 295 0.72 9.67 -30.32
CA ALA A 295 -0.11 10.87 -30.32
C ALA A 295 0.70 12.14 -29.99
N LEU A 296 1.61 12.08 -29.01
CA LEU A 296 2.49 13.21 -28.65
C LEU A 296 3.46 13.57 -29.79
N ARG A 297 4.03 12.57 -30.47
CA ARG A 297 4.96 12.79 -31.60
C ARG A 297 4.27 13.31 -32.85
N GLU A 298 3.05 12.86 -33.13
CA GLU A 298 2.25 13.42 -34.23
C GLU A 298 1.96 14.92 -34.02
N ARG A 299 1.71 15.34 -32.78
CA ARG A 299 1.52 16.76 -32.42
C ARG A 299 2.77 17.62 -32.64
N LEU A 300 3.97 17.03 -32.63
CA LEU A 300 5.22 17.73 -32.92
C LEU A 300 5.43 17.99 -34.43
N GLY A 301 4.56 17.46 -35.30
CA GLY A 301 4.79 17.49 -36.75
C GLY A 301 5.96 16.61 -37.18
N ASP A 302 6.52 15.84 -36.24
CA ASP A 302 7.55 14.85 -36.51
C ASP A 302 6.91 13.75 -37.36
N SER A 303 7.24 13.75 -38.65
CA SER A 303 7.01 12.64 -39.59
C SER A 303 7.72 11.33 -39.15
N ASN A 304 8.41 11.35 -38.02
CA ASN A 304 9.03 10.22 -37.34
C ASN A 304 8.04 9.30 -36.61
N VAL A 305 6.97 8.90 -37.31
CA VAL A 305 6.30 7.63 -37.00
C VAL A 305 7.32 6.49 -36.99
N ALA A 306 8.44 6.63 -37.72
CA ALA A 306 9.61 5.75 -37.73
C ALA A 306 10.15 5.38 -36.33
N ALA A 307 10.20 6.30 -35.36
CA ALA A 307 10.70 5.99 -34.01
C ALA A 307 9.68 5.19 -33.19
N SER A 308 8.39 5.40 -33.43
CA SER A 308 7.30 4.60 -32.85
C SER A 308 7.20 3.23 -33.51
N GLU A 309 7.43 3.16 -34.83
CA GLU A 309 7.60 1.91 -35.56
C GLU A 309 8.81 1.11 -35.05
N GLN A 310 9.89 1.76 -34.64
CA GLN A 310 11.10 1.09 -34.14
C GLN A 310 10.87 0.48 -32.74
N LEU A 311 10.05 1.12 -31.90
CA LEU A 311 9.56 0.56 -30.62
C LEU A 311 8.64 -0.66 -30.83
N VAL A 312 7.79 -0.61 -31.86
CA VAL A 312 6.92 -1.74 -32.22
C VAL A 312 7.71 -2.89 -32.88
N LYS A 313 8.67 -2.57 -33.75
CA LYS A 313 9.55 -3.54 -34.43
C LYS A 313 10.54 -4.23 -33.48
N SER A 314 11.03 -3.54 -32.45
CA SER A 314 12.01 -4.10 -31.50
C SER A 314 11.43 -5.12 -30.53
N HIS A 315 10.12 -5.08 -30.23
CA HIS A 315 9.51 -5.94 -29.21
C HIS A 315 8.44 -6.92 -29.71
N GLY A 316 8.00 -6.85 -30.97
CA GLY A 316 7.16 -7.90 -31.59
C GLY A 316 5.80 -8.13 -30.92
N SER A 317 5.34 -7.24 -30.04
CA SER A 317 4.02 -7.34 -29.42
C SER A 317 2.95 -6.96 -30.45
N THR A 318 2.09 -7.92 -30.77
CA THR A 318 0.88 -7.74 -31.58
C THR A 318 -0.07 -6.71 -30.99
N GLU A 319 -0.06 -6.52 -29.67
CA GLU A 319 -0.91 -5.56 -28.95
C GLU A 319 -0.45 -4.12 -29.18
N ALA A 320 0.87 -3.91 -29.29
CA ALA A 320 1.43 -2.60 -29.63
C ALA A 320 1.12 -2.19 -31.08
N LEU A 321 1.14 -3.15 -32.03
CA LEU A 321 0.68 -2.93 -33.41
C LEU A 321 -0.82 -2.60 -33.45
N ALA A 322 -1.65 -3.32 -32.71
CA ALA A 322 -3.08 -3.06 -32.63
C ALA A 322 -3.39 -1.67 -32.06
N GLY A 323 -2.69 -1.27 -30.98
CA GLY A 323 -2.79 0.09 -30.44
C GLY A 323 -2.42 1.16 -31.47
N LEU A 324 -1.40 0.90 -32.30
CA LEU A 324 -0.96 1.80 -33.35
C LEU A 324 -1.99 1.96 -34.47
N VAL A 325 -2.63 0.85 -34.90
CA VAL A 325 -3.75 0.87 -35.85
C VAL A 325 -4.89 1.72 -35.31
N VAL A 326 -5.29 1.52 -34.05
CA VAL A 326 -6.40 2.27 -33.42
C VAL A 326 -6.08 3.76 -33.36
N THR A 327 -4.87 4.15 -32.94
CA THR A 327 -4.49 5.57 -32.87
C THR A 327 -4.40 6.20 -34.25
N SER A 328 -3.79 5.52 -35.22
CA SER A 328 -3.66 6.03 -36.58
C SER A 328 -5.01 6.06 -37.30
N ALA A 329 -5.96 5.18 -36.98
CA ALA A 329 -7.31 5.22 -37.58
C ALA A 329 -8.05 6.52 -37.26
N CYS A 330 -7.80 7.14 -36.10
CA CYS A 330 -8.39 8.42 -35.73
C CYS A 330 -7.73 9.64 -36.40
N THR A 331 -6.49 9.51 -36.91
CA THR A 331 -5.69 10.66 -37.37
C THR A 331 -5.26 10.57 -38.84
N ASN A 332 -4.96 9.37 -39.33
CA ASN A 332 -4.52 9.08 -40.69
C ASN A 332 -4.85 7.63 -41.11
N LEU A 333 -5.90 7.52 -41.92
CA LEU A 333 -6.48 6.24 -42.35
C LEU A 333 -5.51 5.41 -43.21
N GLU A 334 -4.72 6.05 -44.08
CA GLU A 334 -3.71 5.36 -44.92
C GLU A 334 -2.60 4.72 -44.09
N LYS A 335 -2.14 5.40 -43.04
CA LYS A 335 -1.14 4.83 -42.11
C LYS A 335 -1.72 3.68 -41.31
N ALA A 336 -2.97 3.78 -40.88
CA ALA A 336 -3.66 2.71 -40.15
C ALA A 336 -3.73 1.41 -40.98
N GLU A 337 -4.11 1.52 -42.26
CA GLU A 337 -4.12 0.37 -43.20
C GLU A 337 -2.72 -0.23 -43.42
N GLN A 338 -1.67 0.59 -43.45
CA GLN A 338 -0.29 0.10 -43.54
C GLN A 338 0.14 -0.67 -42.28
N TYR A 339 -0.37 -0.30 -41.11
CA TYR A 339 -0.11 -1.04 -39.86
C TYR A 339 -0.95 -2.30 -39.75
N GLU A 340 -2.19 -2.26 -40.25
CA GLU A 340 -3.07 -3.43 -40.32
C GLU A 340 -2.43 -4.56 -41.14
N LYS A 341 -1.83 -4.23 -42.29
CA LYS A 341 -1.12 -5.21 -43.14
C LYS A 341 0.06 -5.90 -42.43
N LYS A 342 0.59 -5.32 -41.36
CA LYS A 342 1.68 -5.89 -40.55
C LYS A 342 1.16 -6.81 -39.43
N LEU A 343 -0.15 -6.84 -39.16
CA LEU A 343 -0.75 -7.78 -38.22
C LEU A 343 -0.73 -9.19 -38.81
N LYS A 344 -0.28 -10.16 -38.02
CA LYS A 344 -0.36 -11.57 -38.43
C LYS A 344 -1.82 -12.00 -38.38
N PRO A 345 -2.33 -12.69 -39.41
CA PRO A 345 -3.66 -13.29 -39.34
C PRO A 345 -3.68 -14.28 -38.17
N LEU A 346 -4.71 -14.20 -37.32
CA LEU A 346 -4.86 -15.07 -36.16
C LEU A 346 -5.07 -16.52 -36.65
N PRO A 347 -4.16 -17.46 -36.34
CA PRO A 347 -4.33 -18.85 -36.74
C PRO A 347 -5.57 -19.44 -36.06
N GLY A 348 -6.53 -19.92 -36.85
CA GLY A 348 -7.78 -20.52 -36.37
C GLY A 348 -9.05 -19.71 -36.63
N LEU A 349 -8.96 -18.43 -37.00
CA LEU A 349 -10.11 -17.60 -37.36
C LEU A 349 -10.31 -17.58 -38.89
N LYS A 350 -10.92 -18.64 -39.44
CA LYS A 350 -11.51 -18.60 -40.78
C LYS A 350 -13.02 -18.51 -40.64
N GLY A 351 -13.62 -17.42 -41.12
CA GLY A 351 -15.08 -17.32 -41.26
C GLY A 351 -15.83 -16.56 -40.17
N VAL A 352 -15.16 -15.70 -39.38
CA VAL A 352 -15.88 -14.77 -38.50
C VAL A 352 -16.37 -13.57 -39.33
N ASN A 353 -17.68 -13.52 -39.54
CA ASN A 353 -18.34 -12.41 -40.22
C ASN A 353 -18.42 -11.19 -39.28
N VAL A 354 -17.56 -10.20 -39.53
CA VAL A 354 -17.44 -8.98 -38.73
C VAL A 354 -18.75 -8.17 -38.71
N GLU A 355 -19.49 -8.12 -39.83
CA GLU A 355 -20.81 -7.44 -39.88
C GLU A 355 -21.89 -8.14 -39.04
N SER A 356 -21.74 -9.45 -38.78
CA SER A 356 -22.67 -10.19 -37.91
C SER A 356 -22.38 -9.92 -36.43
N LEU A 357 -21.11 -9.70 -36.08
CA LEU A 357 -20.66 -9.34 -34.73
C LEU A 357 -21.01 -7.89 -34.37
N GLU A 358 -20.86 -6.95 -35.31
CA GLU A 358 -21.24 -5.55 -35.07
C GLU A 358 -22.75 -5.35 -34.94
N ARG A 359 -23.56 -6.24 -35.53
CA ARG A 359 -25.02 -6.28 -35.35
C ARG A 359 -25.47 -6.97 -34.06
N THR A 360 -24.62 -7.73 -33.39
CA THR A 360 -24.95 -8.38 -32.11
C THR A 360 -24.59 -7.47 -30.94
N SER A 361 -25.45 -6.48 -30.72
CA SER A 361 -25.41 -5.61 -29.55
C SER A 361 -25.60 -6.41 -28.25
N ALA A 362 -24.74 -6.14 -27.27
CA ALA A 362 -24.85 -6.46 -25.84
C ALA A 362 -24.65 -7.92 -25.38
N THR A 363 -23.49 -8.14 -24.74
CA THR A 363 -23.27 -8.97 -23.54
C THR A 363 -24.23 -10.15 -23.33
N ARG A 364 -23.78 -11.34 -23.71
CA ARG A 364 -24.10 -12.56 -22.95
C ARG A 364 -22.79 -13.25 -22.59
N HIS A 365 -22.46 -13.25 -21.30
CA HIS A 365 -21.59 -14.28 -20.75
C HIS A 365 -22.24 -15.62 -21.03
N VAL A 366 -21.60 -16.45 -21.86
CA VAL A 366 -21.89 -17.88 -21.90
C VAL A 366 -20.89 -18.53 -20.96
N GLU A 367 -21.36 -18.82 -19.75
CA GLU A 367 -20.74 -19.78 -18.85
C GLU A 367 -20.95 -21.19 -19.43
N GLY A 368 -19.86 -21.97 -19.52
CA GLY A 368 -19.91 -23.39 -19.85
C GLY A 368 -18.68 -23.86 -20.64
N PRO A 369 -17.92 -24.86 -20.16
CA PRO A 369 -16.73 -25.34 -20.84
C PRO A 369 -17.13 -26.24 -22.01
N GLN A 370 -16.78 -25.85 -23.24
CA GLN A 370 -16.79 -26.78 -24.36
C GLN A 370 -15.36 -27.30 -24.58
N ASP A 371 -15.23 -28.59 -24.31
CA ASP A 371 -14.09 -29.43 -24.65
C ASP A 371 -13.65 -29.21 -26.10
N MET A 372 -12.42 -28.76 -26.28
CA MET A 372 -11.65 -29.05 -27.49
C MET A 372 -10.46 -29.89 -27.08
N THR A 373 -10.58 -31.18 -27.32
CA THR A 373 -9.50 -32.15 -27.22
C THR A 373 -8.43 -31.82 -28.27
N VAL A 374 -7.22 -31.51 -27.80
CA VAL A 374 -6.02 -31.47 -28.62
C VAL A 374 -5.05 -32.48 -28.04
N ASP A 375 -4.83 -33.57 -28.80
CA ASP A 375 -3.87 -34.62 -28.51
C ASP A 375 -2.45 -34.04 -28.46
N ILE A 376 -1.78 -34.20 -27.31
CA ILE A 376 -0.35 -33.97 -27.13
C ILE A 376 0.26 -35.28 -26.60
N PRO A 377 1.26 -35.88 -27.27
CA PRO A 377 1.94 -37.07 -26.76
C PRO A 377 2.70 -36.75 -25.46
N GLU A 378 2.45 -37.54 -24.41
CA GLU A 378 3.22 -37.53 -23.16
C GLU A 378 4.66 -37.97 -23.39
N GLU A 379 5.63 -37.11 -23.07
CA GLU A 379 7.02 -37.51 -22.81
C GLU A 379 7.39 -37.13 -21.37
N VAL A 380 7.41 -38.13 -20.49
CA VAL A 380 7.77 -38.01 -19.08
C VAL A 380 9.25 -37.64 -18.94
N LYS A 381 9.54 -36.38 -18.55
CA LYS A 381 10.88 -35.97 -18.10
C LYS A 381 10.89 -35.63 -16.61
N LYS A 382 11.49 -36.53 -15.83
CA LYS A 382 11.83 -36.34 -14.41
C LYS A 382 12.62 -35.03 -14.22
N GLN A 383 12.05 -34.07 -13.51
CA GLN A 383 12.75 -32.84 -13.13
C GLN A 383 13.81 -33.14 -12.06
N LYS A 384 15.09 -32.97 -12.41
CA LYS A 384 16.21 -33.00 -11.45
C LYS A 384 16.16 -31.75 -10.54
N ALA A 385 16.35 -31.95 -9.25
CA ALA A 385 16.39 -30.89 -8.24
C ALA A 385 17.41 -29.78 -8.59
N LYS A 386 16.97 -28.52 -8.56
CA LYS A 386 17.81 -27.35 -8.81
C LYS A 386 18.89 -27.20 -7.73
N LYS A 387 20.17 -27.27 -8.11
CA LYS A 387 21.31 -26.97 -7.23
C LYS A 387 21.24 -25.50 -6.78
N ARG A 388 21.21 -25.27 -5.46
CA ARG A 388 21.27 -23.92 -4.86
C ARG A 388 22.59 -23.24 -5.26
N LYS A 389 22.52 -22.00 -5.76
CA LYS A 389 23.67 -21.23 -6.26
C LYS A 389 24.57 -20.61 -5.18
N ARG A 390 24.35 -20.84 -3.87
CA ARG A 390 25.21 -20.31 -2.79
C ARG A 390 25.32 -21.27 -1.60
N LYS A 391 26.52 -21.37 -1.02
CA LYS A 391 26.81 -22.17 0.18
C LYS A 391 26.06 -21.58 1.40
N PRO A 392 25.49 -22.40 2.31
CA PRO A 392 24.90 -21.92 3.56
C PRO A 392 25.96 -21.17 4.38
N ARG A 393 25.58 -20.02 4.94
CA ARG A 393 26.47 -19.23 5.80
C ARG A 393 26.32 -19.76 7.23
N TYR A 394 27.37 -20.38 7.77
CA TYR A 394 27.38 -20.88 9.15
C TYR A 394 27.74 -19.76 10.15
N PRO A 395 27.32 -19.88 11.43
CA PRO A 395 27.77 -19.00 12.51
C PRO A 395 29.30 -19.01 12.64
N LYS A 396 29.87 -17.89 13.06
CA LYS A 396 31.32 -17.69 13.20
C LYS A 396 31.92 -18.74 14.15
N GLY A 397 32.77 -19.63 13.63
CA GLY A 397 33.44 -20.71 14.40
C GLY A 397 32.80 -22.10 14.32
N PHE A 398 31.76 -22.31 13.50
CA PHE A 398 31.17 -23.64 13.28
C PHE A 398 31.88 -24.39 12.14
N ASP A 399 32.54 -25.50 12.45
CA ASP A 399 33.16 -26.41 11.47
C ASP A 399 32.19 -27.56 11.13
N PRO A 400 31.76 -27.73 9.86
CA PRO A 400 30.83 -28.78 9.45
C PRO A 400 31.38 -30.22 9.58
N ALA A 401 32.70 -30.41 9.61
CA ALA A 401 33.32 -31.73 9.68
C ALA A 401 33.47 -32.24 11.12
N ASN A 402 33.46 -31.32 12.10
CA ASN A 402 33.49 -31.61 13.52
C ASN A 402 32.55 -30.64 14.24
N PRO A 403 31.23 -30.92 14.26
CA PRO A 403 30.32 -30.11 15.05
C PRO A 403 30.78 -30.26 16.50
N GLY A 404 31.24 -29.16 17.10
CA GLY A 404 31.59 -29.13 18.51
C GLY A 404 30.43 -29.61 19.40
N PRO A 405 30.67 -29.78 20.70
CA PRO A 405 29.64 -30.24 21.63
C PRO A 405 28.35 -29.41 21.48
N PRO A 406 27.17 -30.05 21.61
CA PRO A 406 25.89 -29.39 21.40
C PRO A 406 25.77 -28.14 22.26
N PRO A 407 25.11 -27.07 21.77
CA PRO A 407 24.92 -25.85 22.55
C PRO A 407 24.28 -26.15 23.90
N ASP A 408 24.73 -25.43 24.93
CA ASP A 408 24.24 -25.54 26.32
C ASP A 408 22.70 -25.70 26.36
N PRO A 409 22.18 -26.79 26.97
CA PRO A 409 20.75 -27.03 27.13
C PRO A 409 20.00 -25.91 27.81
N GLU A 410 20.64 -25.05 28.60
CA GLU A 410 19.99 -23.93 29.30
C GLU A 410 20.06 -22.60 28.54
N ARG A 411 20.56 -22.61 27.29
CA ARG A 411 20.74 -21.40 26.49
C ARG A 411 19.43 -20.69 26.13
N TRP A 412 18.34 -21.44 25.99
CA TRP A 412 17.00 -20.90 25.71
C TRP A 412 16.29 -20.39 26.97
N LEU A 413 16.81 -20.70 28.16
CA LEU A 413 16.29 -20.14 29.41
C LEU A 413 16.69 -18.67 29.55
N PRO A 414 15.80 -17.82 30.11
CA PRO A 414 16.14 -16.49 30.58
C PRO A 414 17.42 -16.53 31.42
N ARG A 415 18.32 -15.56 31.23
CA ARG A 415 19.67 -15.58 31.82
C ARG A 415 19.68 -15.75 33.35
N ARG A 416 18.60 -15.40 34.04
CA ARG A 416 18.41 -15.52 35.49
C ARG A 416 18.08 -16.94 35.96
N GLU A 417 17.56 -17.77 35.07
CA GLU A 417 17.11 -19.15 35.32
C GLU A 417 18.16 -20.19 34.93
N ARG A 418 19.31 -19.74 34.41
CA ARG A 418 20.43 -20.62 34.08
C ARG A 418 21.15 -21.01 35.37
N SER A 419 21.56 -22.27 35.47
CA SER A 419 22.39 -22.82 36.55
C SER A 419 23.67 -21.99 36.81
N ASN A 420 24.23 -21.40 35.75
CA ASN A 420 25.40 -20.53 35.81
C ASN A 420 25.10 -19.06 36.19
N TYR A 421 23.86 -18.72 36.51
CA TYR A 421 23.48 -17.35 36.85
C TYR A 421 24.03 -16.94 38.22
N ARG A 422 24.98 -16.00 38.22
CA ARG A 422 25.38 -15.26 39.42
C ARG A 422 24.80 -13.84 39.36
N PRO A 423 23.84 -13.48 40.23
CA PRO A 423 23.35 -12.11 40.29
C PRO A 423 24.48 -11.16 40.71
N LYS A 424 24.65 -10.06 39.95
CA LYS A 424 25.53 -8.97 40.38
C LYS A 424 24.91 -8.32 41.62
N ARG A 425 25.69 -8.20 42.71
CA ARG A 425 25.29 -7.45 43.92
C ARG A 425 24.81 -6.05 43.50
N LYS A 426 23.57 -5.70 43.88
CA LYS A 426 23.05 -4.34 43.76
C LYS A 426 23.82 -3.44 44.71
N ASP A 427 24.46 -2.40 44.19
CA ASP A 427 24.91 -1.26 44.99
C ASP A 427 23.68 -0.60 45.64
N LYS A 428 23.68 -0.52 46.97
CA LYS A 428 22.61 0.05 47.81
C LYS A 428 22.55 1.59 47.71
N ARG A 429 22.54 2.18 46.51
CA ARG A 429 22.47 3.64 46.32
C ARG A 429 21.33 4.16 45.45
N ALA A 430 20.42 3.30 45.00
CA ALA A 430 19.26 3.72 44.20
C ALA A 430 17.92 3.22 44.78
N GLN A 431 17.67 3.54 46.05
CA GLN A 431 16.37 3.31 46.70
C GLN A 431 15.80 4.63 47.20
N VAL A 432 15.33 5.50 46.30
CA VAL A 432 14.42 6.61 46.65
C VAL A 432 13.52 6.93 45.46
N ARG A 433 12.24 6.51 45.57
CA ARG A 433 10.97 7.11 45.06
C ARG A 433 9.98 6.03 44.65
N GLY A 434 9.19 5.59 45.62
CA GLY A 434 7.87 5.00 45.36
C GLY A 434 6.83 6.11 45.22
N ALA A 435 5.73 5.83 44.51
CA ALA A 435 4.54 6.68 44.50
C ALA A 435 3.65 6.29 45.69
N GLN A 436 3.42 7.25 46.60
CA GLN A 436 2.40 7.19 47.65
C GLN A 436 1.05 7.57 47.05
N GLY A 437 -0.01 6.83 47.40
CA GLY A 437 -1.38 7.18 47.00
C GLY A 437 -2.40 6.05 47.15
N ALA A 438 -2.51 5.46 48.33
CA ALA A 438 -3.68 4.71 48.76
C ALA A 438 -3.79 4.86 50.27
N PHE A 439 -4.73 5.66 50.74
CA PHE A 439 -5.60 5.46 51.90
C PHE A 439 -6.35 6.76 52.22
N VAL A 440 -7.68 6.63 52.19
CA VAL A 440 -8.77 7.57 52.54
C VAL A 440 -9.12 8.63 51.51
#